data_AF-A0A381VBN9-F1
#
_entry.id   AF-A0A381VBN9-F1
#
_cell.length_a   1.000
_cell.length_b   1.000
_cell.length_c   1.000
_cell.angle_alpha   90.00
_cell.angle_beta   90.00
_cell.angle_gamma   90.00
#
_symmetry.space_group_name_H-M   'P 1'
#
loop_
_entity.id
_entity.type
_entity.pdbx_description
1 polymer ?
#
loop_
_entity_poly.entity_id
_entity_poly.type
_entity_poly.pdbx_seq_one_letter_code
_entity_poly.pdbx_strand_id
1 'polypeptide(L)'
;MGLLMSLVKKVHLIISIVIIMASAPVVAKNKILVTGKVSDVDGMVLANAELSLTRQSKLATSNHFGEFDLGKIFTNDTVLVNIPGYQPSSALVASEIYFTLYPESEIREKIYNAREGEIVTITAGKHYLFPKFNSDSTLGLHIRNKRNLTIRGEPGAEIRLRWLSADLLRISGSQNIILENIIFGNHNPDSQPFSTNTIIIEESDNIIIKNCTIDGSGKVGISGIDSRSIHIDNCHVHDNRDFAFSFDKCNGVSIKESLIADNGEIMLNNETNVEMIENTLKVKGYFVPEFVFVEGGSIEILDESIIPPPPTQYLTSGNLYVGRTEVTFNQYDGFCEATGREKPDDSEWGRGDYPVFNITIEDAKAYCSWLSGLVQKNIRLPSSKEWEYAARGGKKGGDDKQFSGSNTIEYVAWCKYNSDKKPHEVGQKKPNELNIYDMSGNVYEFCSDRIDSLLVLKGGSWANGGVGCRLVDHVVSEVEFWDDNIGFRCFQDK
;
A
#
# COMPACT_ATOMS: atom_id res chain seq x y z
N MET A 1 63.63 67.47 -1.00
CA MET A 1 62.60 67.63 0.05
C MET A 1 61.20 67.95 -0.49
N GLY A 2 61.05 68.74 -1.56
CA GLY A 2 59.73 69.12 -2.11
C GLY A 2 58.90 68.02 -2.77
N LEU A 3 59.53 67.03 -3.44
CA LEU A 3 58.77 65.92 -4.08
C LEU A 3 58.16 64.94 -3.05
N LEU A 4 58.85 64.69 -1.94
CA LEU A 4 58.39 63.75 -0.91
C LEU A 4 57.16 64.30 -0.15
N MET A 5 57.11 65.61 0.11
CA MET A 5 55.98 66.28 0.74
C MET A 5 54.71 66.31 -0.15
N SER A 6 54.88 66.39 -1.48
CA SER A 6 53.77 66.35 -2.43
C SER A 6 53.12 64.95 -2.50
N LEU A 7 53.95 63.90 -2.48
CA LEU A 7 53.48 62.51 -2.50
C LEU A 7 52.74 62.14 -1.20
N VAL A 8 53.27 62.56 -0.04
CA VAL A 8 52.62 62.31 1.27
C VAL A 8 51.28 63.03 1.38
N LYS A 9 51.15 64.26 0.87
CA LYS A 9 49.86 64.98 0.83
C LYS A 9 48.83 64.32 -0.10
N LYS A 10 49.25 63.80 -1.26
CA LYS A 10 48.35 63.06 -2.18
C LYS A 10 47.90 61.72 -1.60
N VAL A 11 48.80 61.00 -0.93
CA VAL A 11 48.47 59.72 -0.26
C VAL A 11 47.55 59.95 0.94
N HIS A 12 47.78 61.00 1.75
CA HIS A 12 46.84 61.36 2.82
C HIS A 12 45.47 61.81 2.28
N LEU A 13 45.41 62.58 1.20
CA LEU A 13 44.13 62.99 0.62
C LEU A 13 43.34 61.79 0.06
N ILE A 14 44.02 60.82 -0.56
CA ILE A 14 43.40 59.58 -1.06
C ILE A 14 42.95 58.69 0.10
N ILE A 15 43.77 58.53 1.15
CA ILE A 15 43.40 57.75 2.35
C ILE A 15 42.26 58.44 3.12
N SER A 16 42.23 59.77 3.21
CA SER A 16 41.12 60.51 3.80
C SER A 16 39.84 60.42 2.96
N ILE A 17 39.92 60.44 1.62
CA ILE A 17 38.76 60.23 0.74
C ILE A 17 38.26 58.77 0.85
N VAL A 18 39.15 57.79 0.97
CA VAL A 18 38.78 56.37 1.17
C VAL A 18 38.20 56.14 2.58
N ILE A 19 38.68 56.81 3.62
CA ILE A 19 38.14 56.74 4.99
C ILE A 19 36.81 57.52 5.11
N ILE A 20 36.63 58.62 4.39
CA ILE A 20 35.35 59.34 4.27
C ILE A 20 34.35 58.52 3.42
N MET A 21 34.80 57.76 2.43
CA MET A 21 33.94 56.79 1.71
C MET A 21 33.70 55.48 2.48
N ALA A 22 34.56 55.12 3.44
CA ALA A 22 34.36 54.02 4.39
C ALA A 22 33.55 54.43 5.64
N SER A 23 33.16 55.69 5.73
CA SER A 23 32.21 56.22 6.72
C SER A 23 31.07 56.96 6.05
N ALA A 24 30.68 56.55 4.83
CA ALA A 24 29.32 56.78 4.39
C ALA A 24 28.43 56.05 5.40
N PRO A 25 27.47 56.74 6.07
CA PRO A 25 26.46 56.00 6.80
C PRO A 25 25.85 55.02 5.80
N VAL A 26 25.66 53.77 6.18
CA VAL A 26 24.76 52.87 5.47
C VAL A 26 23.39 53.54 5.55
N VAL A 27 23.09 54.46 4.62
CA VAL A 27 21.82 55.16 4.56
C VAL A 27 20.83 54.13 4.01
N ALA A 28 20.24 53.35 4.91
CA ALA A 28 19.02 52.64 4.61
C ALA A 28 17.97 53.70 4.24
N LYS A 29 17.58 53.73 2.96
CA LYS A 29 16.90 54.90 2.36
C LYS A 29 15.41 54.70 2.08
N ASN A 30 14.87 53.49 2.26
CA ASN A 30 13.47 53.20 1.91
C ASN A 30 12.67 52.87 3.18
N LYS A 31 11.83 53.81 3.62
CA LYS A 31 10.86 53.63 4.70
C LYS A 31 9.54 53.16 4.10
N ILE A 32 9.09 51.97 4.43
CA ILE A 32 7.78 51.43 4.02
C ILE A 32 6.88 51.37 5.26
N LEU A 33 5.63 51.82 5.12
CA LEU A 33 4.58 51.54 6.11
C LEU A 33 4.11 50.12 5.88
N VAL A 34 4.09 49.31 6.95
CA VAL A 34 3.72 47.89 6.85
C VAL A 34 2.48 47.62 7.65
N THR A 35 1.43 47.21 6.95
CA THR A 35 0.19 46.67 7.53
C THR A 35 0.05 45.19 7.20
N GLY A 36 -0.92 44.52 7.80
CA GLY A 36 -1.06 43.09 7.55
C GLY A 36 -2.11 42.41 8.41
N LYS A 37 -2.24 41.09 8.26
CA LYS A 37 -3.10 40.24 9.08
C LYS A 37 -2.38 38.96 9.51
N VAL A 38 -2.63 38.50 10.73
CA VAL A 38 -2.17 37.21 11.26
C VAL A 38 -3.39 36.31 11.48
N SER A 39 -3.36 35.14 10.84
CA SER A 39 -4.38 34.09 11.01
C SER A 39 -3.73 32.72 11.08
N ASP A 40 -4.46 31.72 11.56
CA ASP A 40 -4.03 30.32 11.42
C ASP A 40 -4.40 29.74 10.03
N VAL A 41 -4.02 28.49 9.83
CA VAL A 41 -4.29 27.70 8.62
C VAL A 41 -5.78 27.49 8.33
N ASP A 42 -6.66 27.66 9.32
CA ASP A 42 -8.11 27.60 9.17
C ASP A 42 -8.73 28.99 8.91
N GLY A 43 -7.90 30.03 8.81
CA GLY A 43 -8.33 31.41 8.62
C GLY A 43 -8.83 32.07 9.90
N MET A 44 -8.71 31.41 11.07
CA MET A 44 -9.03 32.00 12.36
C MET A 44 -8.05 33.13 12.64
N VAL A 45 -8.61 34.26 13.06
CA VAL A 45 -7.84 35.46 13.39
C VAL A 45 -7.05 35.24 14.68
N LEU A 46 -5.73 35.44 14.61
CA LEU A 46 -4.84 35.35 15.77
C LEU A 46 -4.59 36.75 16.32
N ALA A 47 -5.47 37.17 17.22
CA ALA A 47 -5.36 38.41 17.93
C ALA A 47 -4.18 38.40 18.90
N ASN A 48 -3.57 39.57 19.11
CA ASN A 48 -2.44 39.78 20.02
C ASN A 48 -1.15 39.03 19.65
N ALA A 49 -0.96 38.66 18.38
CA ALA A 49 0.27 38.09 17.87
C ALA A 49 1.44 39.08 18.07
N GLU A 50 2.55 38.63 18.65
CA GLU A 50 3.74 39.48 18.81
C GLU A 50 4.60 39.45 17.55
N LEU A 51 4.80 40.62 16.95
CA LEU A 51 5.64 40.82 15.78
C LEU A 51 6.90 41.58 16.16
N SER A 52 8.07 41.09 15.73
CA SER A 52 9.36 41.72 15.99
C SER A 52 10.17 41.92 14.71
N LEU A 53 10.98 42.98 14.70
CA LEU A 53 11.98 43.23 13.65
C LEU A 53 13.37 42.87 14.17
N THR A 54 14.05 41.99 13.47
CA THR A 54 15.39 41.48 13.84
C THR A 54 16.46 42.56 14.01
N ARG A 55 16.32 43.72 13.35
CA ARG A 55 17.35 44.79 13.36
C ARG A 55 16.99 46.03 14.17
N GLN A 56 15.71 46.26 14.47
CA GLN A 56 15.24 47.58 14.88
C GLN A 56 14.66 47.66 16.28
N SER A 57 14.63 46.55 17.03
CA SER A 57 13.99 46.47 18.36
C SER A 57 12.57 47.04 18.38
N LYS A 58 11.87 46.98 17.23
CA LYS A 58 10.49 47.43 17.10
C LYS A 58 9.59 46.22 17.28
N LEU A 59 8.59 46.39 18.13
CA LEU A 59 7.58 45.40 18.43
C LEU A 59 6.22 45.97 18.04
N ALA A 60 5.40 45.16 17.37
CA ALA A 60 3.99 45.43 17.19
C ALA A 60 3.19 44.22 17.67
N THR A 61 1.94 44.45 18.01
CA THR A 61 1.02 43.40 18.41
C THR A 61 -0.20 43.48 17.50
N SER A 62 -0.69 42.35 17.01
CA SER A 62 -1.93 42.35 16.23
C SER A 62 -3.14 42.73 17.09
N ASN A 63 -4.14 43.37 16.49
CA ASN A 63 -5.40 43.73 17.14
C ASN A 63 -6.38 42.53 17.17
N HIS A 64 -7.59 42.73 17.69
CA HIS A 64 -8.62 41.67 17.75
C HIS A 64 -9.15 41.18 16.39
N PHE A 65 -8.87 41.93 15.31
CA PHE A 65 -9.12 41.52 13.92
C PHE A 65 -7.88 40.86 13.26
N GLY A 66 -6.79 40.69 14.02
CA GLY A 66 -5.52 40.11 13.58
C GLY A 66 -4.67 41.07 12.79
N GLU A 67 -5.09 42.33 12.67
CA GLU A 67 -4.37 43.33 11.90
C GLU A 67 -3.23 43.93 12.73
N PHE A 68 -2.12 44.27 12.07
CA PHE A 68 -1.00 44.95 12.71
C PHE A 68 -0.49 46.11 11.87
N ASP A 69 0.12 47.10 12.52
CA ASP A 69 0.85 48.19 11.88
C ASP A 69 2.22 48.32 12.56
N LEU A 70 3.29 48.02 11.81
CA LEU A 70 4.66 48.15 12.29
C LEU A 70 5.22 49.56 12.08
N GLY A 71 4.44 50.50 11.53
CA GLY A 71 4.87 51.83 11.16
C GLY A 71 5.94 51.80 10.06
N LYS A 72 6.79 52.85 10.04
CA LYS A 72 7.90 52.95 9.08
C LYS A 72 9.08 52.05 9.47
N ILE A 73 9.50 51.17 8.55
CA ILE A 73 10.64 50.22 8.68
C ILE A 73 11.43 50.12 7.36
N PHE A 74 12.54 49.37 7.29
CA PHE A 74 13.36 49.25 6.07
C PHE A 74 13.03 48.00 5.23
N THR A 75 13.19 48.10 3.89
CA THR A 75 12.89 47.01 2.93
C THR A 75 13.66 45.71 3.16
N ASN A 76 14.82 45.78 3.80
CA ASN A 76 15.68 44.62 4.06
C ASN A 76 15.50 44.08 5.49
N ASP A 77 14.55 44.63 6.24
CA ASP A 77 14.17 44.05 7.53
C ASP A 77 13.34 42.77 7.28
N THR A 78 13.27 41.92 8.30
CA THR A 78 12.44 40.73 8.32
C THR A 78 11.47 40.88 9.48
N VAL A 79 10.18 40.71 9.18
CA VAL A 79 9.14 40.66 10.20
C VAL A 79 9.06 39.22 10.69
N LEU A 80 9.27 39.03 11.99
CA LEU A 80 9.07 37.75 12.67
C LEU A 80 7.75 37.81 13.42
N VAL A 81 6.97 36.74 13.35
CA VAL A 81 5.80 36.55 14.18
C VAL A 81 6.00 35.29 15.02
N ASN A 82 5.75 35.41 16.32
CA ASN A 82 5.88 34.31 17.27
C ASN A 82 4.64 34.28 18.18
N ILE A 83 3.95 33.14 18.22
CA ILE A 83 2.79 32.92 19.07
C ILE A 83 2.95 31.54 19.72
N PRO A 84 2.83 31.43 21.06
CA PRO A 84 2.83 30.13 21.73
C PRO A 84 1.80 29.17 21.12
N GLY A 85 2.22 27.92 20.85
CA GLY A 85 1.37 26.90 20.21
C GLY A 85 1.39 26.92 18.68
N TYR A 86 2.04 27.90 18.05
CA TYR A 86 2.22 27.98 16.60
C TYR A 86 3.71 27.98 16.22
N GLN A 87 4.00 27.45 15.04
CA GLN A 87 5.33 27.52 14.44
C GLN A 87 5.65 29.00 14.14
N PRO A 88 6.88 29.47 14.47
CA PRO A 88 7.28 30.84 14.16
C PRO A 88 7.33 31.04 12.65
N SER A 89 6.94 32.23 12.19
CA SER A 89 6.95 32.58 10.77
C SER A 89 7.71 33.88 10.53
N SER A 90 8.22 34.03 9.32
CA SER A 90 8.97 35.21 8.92
C SER A 90 8.65 35.61 7.49
N ALA A 91 8.64 36.92 7.24
CA ALA A 91 8.44 37.47 5.92
C ALA A 91 9.37 38.65 5.68
N LEU A 92 9.77 38.82 4.42
CA LEU A 92 10.41 40.06 3.97
C LEU A 92 9.41 41.20 4.04
N VAL A 93 9.92 42.40 4.32
CA VAL A 93 9.09 43.59 4.44
C VAL A 93 8.45 43.97 3.10
N ALA A 94 7.12 44.08 3.11
CA ALA A 94 6.28 44.60 2.04
C ALA A 94 5.25 45.60 2.61
N SER A 95 4.57 46.37 1.77
CA SER A 95 3.54 47.33 2.23
C SER A 95 2.38 46.64 2.95
N GLU A 96 2.05 45.42 2.53
CA GLU A 96 1.10 44.53 3.20
C GLU A 96 1.71 43.14 3.36
N ILE A 97 1.57 42.54 4.54
CA ILE A 97 2.09 41.20 4.87
C ILE A 97 0.98 40.39 5.53
N TYR A 98 0.75 39.17 5.03
CA TYR A 98 -0.22 38.24 5.60
C TYR A 98 0.54 37.04 6.16
N PHE A 99 0.30 36.71 7.42
CA PHE A 99 0.87 35.54 8.09
C PHE A 99 -0.21 34.48 8.27
N THR A 100 0.04 33.31 7.69
CA THR A 100 -0.66 32.07 8.03
C THR A 100 0.23 31.26 8.96
N LEU A 101 -0.22 31.05 10.19
CA LEU A 101 0.50 30.27 11.20
C LEU A 101 -0.01 28.84 11.26
N TYR A 102 0.93 27.92 11.49
CA TYR A 102 0.65 26.50 11.57
C TYR A 102 0.86 26.05 13.02
N PRO A 103 -0.09 25.32 13.63
CA PRO A 103 0.09 24.79 14.99
C PRO A 103 1.37 23.96 15.13
N GLU A 104 2.02 24.08 16.29
CA GLU A 104 3.03 23.11 16.72
C GLU A 104 2.37 21.79 17.10
N SER A 105 3.08 20.68 16.93
CA SER A 105 2.55 19.34 17.23
C SER A 105 3.16 18.79 18.51
N GLU A 106 2.33 18.60 19.53
CA GLU A 106 2.74 17.97 20.79
C GLU A 106 3.25 16.54 20.57
N ILE A 107 2.62 15.78 19.67
CA ILE A 107 3.04 14.42 19.34
C ILE A 107 4.41 14.39 18.68
N ARG A 108 4.66 15.32 17.75
CA ARG A 108 5.98 15.44 17.13
C ARG A 108 7.05 15.68 18.18
N GLU A 109 6.82 16.63 19.08
CA GLU A 109 7.78 16.94 20.14
C GLU A 109 7.97 15.76 21.10
N LYS A 110 6.90 15.03 21.47
CA LYS A 110 7.00 13.79 22.27
C LYS A 110 7.86 12.73 21.57
N ILE A 111 7.63 12.48 20.29
CA ILE A 111 8.39 11.47 19.51
C ILE A 111 9.86 11.91 19.34
N TYR A 112 10.11 13.18 19.05
CA TYR A 112 11.47 13.70 18.85
C TYR A 112 12.30 13.62 20.13
N ASN A 113 11.68 13.89 21.28
CA ASN A 113 12.33 13.85 22.58
C ASN A 113 12.33 12.47 23.26
N ALA A 114 11.64 11.49 22.66
CA ALA A 114 11.56 10.13 23.20
C ALA A 114 12.94 9.48 23.34
N ARG A 115 13.17 8.84 24.49
CA ARG A 115 14.43 8.17 24.81
C ARG A 115 14.42 6.73 24.32
N GLU A 116 15.61 6.13 24.27
CA GLU A 116 15.74 4.71 24.01
C GLU A 116 15.00 3.88 25.07
N GLY A 117 14.23 2.89 24.64
CA GLY A 117 13.39 2.04 25.48
C GLY A 117 12.02 2.63 25.83
N GLU A 118 11.71 3.85 25.38
CA GLU A 118 10.47 4.54 25.72
C GLU A 118 9.27 4.03 24.90
N ILE A 119 8.09 4.09 25.52
CA ILE A 119 6.81 3.90 24.85
C ILE A 119 6.12 5.27 24.79
N VAL A 120 5.99 5.82 23.59
CA VAL A 120 5.26 7.06 23.33
C VAL A 120 3.81 6.74 23.04
N THR A 121 2.92 7.12 23.95
CA THR A 121 1.47 6.93 23.78
C THR A 121 0.86 8.09 23.00
N ILE A 122 0.13 7.77 21.94
CA ILE A 122 -0.71 8.68 21.17
C ILE A 122 -2.13 8.56 21.69
N THR A 123 -2.68 9.67 22.20
CA THR A 123 -4.03 9.68 22.77
C THR A 123 -5.08 9.49 21.69
N ALA A 124 -6.26 8.99 22.08
CA ALA A 124 -7.38 8.83 21.16
C ALA A 124 -7.76 10.16 20.46
N GLY A 125 -8.25 10.07 19.22
CA GLY A 125 -8.66 11.22 18.41
C GLY A 125 -7.67 11.58 17.30
N LYS A 126 -8.04 12.60 16.52
CA LYS A 126 -7.29 13.06 15.34
C LYS A 126 -6.23 14.09 15.73
N HIS A 127 -4.98 13.79 15.39
CA HIS A 127 -3.86 14.68 15.59
C HIS A 127 -3.32 15.17 14.26
N TYR A 128 -3.64 16.43 13.94
CA TYR A 128 -3.19 17.05 12.70
C TYR A 128 -1.74 17.50 12.78
N LEU A 129 -0.96 17.16 11.76
CA LEU A 129 0.42 17.57 11.58
C LEU A 129 0.55 18.54 10.39
N PHE A 130 1.49 19.48 10.52
CA PHE A 130 1.97 20.35 9.45
C PHE A 130 3.50 20.28 9.39
N PRO A 131 4.16 20.24 8.22
CA PRO A 131 5.61 20.21 8.14
C PRO A 131 6.27 21.33 8.94
N LYS A 132 7.54 21.13 9.34
CA LYS A 132 8.31 22.19 9.99
C LYS A 132 8.88 23.12 8.90
N PHE A 133 8.14 24.15 8.51
CA PHE A 133 8.48 25.00 7.36
C PHE A 133 9.84 25.69 7.45
N ASN A 134 10.37 25.91 8.66
CA ASN A 134 11.68 26.52 8.87
C ASN A 134 12.85 25.52 8.83
N SER A 135 12.58 24.21 8.80
CA SER A 135 13.62 23.17 8.79
C SER A 135 13.48 22.19 7.63
N ASP A 136 12.27 21.65 7.44
CA ASP A 136 11.95 20.69 6.41
C ASP A 136 10.45 20.74 6.11
N SER A 137 10.12 21.26 4.93
CA SER A 137 8.73 21.37 4.45
C SER A 137 8.24 20.10 3.74
N THR A 138 9.09 19.08 3.61
CA THR A 138 8.81 17.85 2.86
C THR A 138 8.34 16.70 3.75
N LEU A 139 8.34 16.89 5.07
CA LEU A 139 8.07 15.81 6.02
C LEU A 139 7.22 16.26 7.22
N GLY A 140 6.22 15.45 7.57
CA GLY A 140 5.38 15.62 8.75
C GLY A 140 6.07 15.19 10.05
N LEU A 141 6.66 14.00 10.07
CA LEU A 141 7.28 13.40 11.25
C LEU A 141 8.54 12.62 10.88
N HIS A 142 9.64 12.83 11.63
CA HIS A 142 10.92 12.14 11.41
C HIS A 142 11.40 11.37 12.65
N ILE A 143 11.43 10.05 12.57
CA ILE A 143 12.14 9.19 13.54
C ILE A 143 13.54 8.95 13.00
N ARG A 144 14.51 9.73 13.48
CA ARG A 144 15.89 9.70 12.99
C ARG A 144 16.85 9.18 14.05
N ASN A 145 17.65 8.17 13.68
CA ASN A 145 18.71 7.61 14.53
C ASN A 145 18.22 7.17 15.92
N LYS A 146 16.98 6.67 16.02
CA LYS A 146 16.39 6.17 17.26
C LYS A 146 16.60 4.67 17.39
N ARG A 147 16.65 4.19 18.63
CA ARG A 147 16.72 2.76 18.95
C ARG A 147 15.68 2.39 19.98
N ASN A 148 15.13 1.18 19.88
CA ASN A 148 14.24 0.58 20.87
C ASN A 148 13.09 1.52 21.26
N LEU A 149 12.32 2.00 20.27
CA LEU A 149 11.25 2.97 20.49
C LEU A 149 9.91 2.36 20.07
N THR A 150 8.91 2.46 20.95
CA THR A 150 7.53 2.08 20.60
C THR A 150 6.65 3.31 20.55
N ILE A 151 5.88 3.48 19.48
CA ILE A 151 4.84 4.49 19.35
C ILE A 151 3.51 3.75 19.28
N ARG A 152 2.68 3.94 20.30
CA ARG A 152 1.45 3.19 20.53
C ARG A 152 0.25 4.12 20.57
N GLY A 153 -0.76 3.84 19.76
CA GLY A 153 -2.05 4.52 19.83
C GLY A 153 -2.97 3.92 20.89
N GLU A 154 -3.72 4.79 21.57
CA GLU A 154 -4.98 4.41 22.21
C GLU A 154 -6.05 4.08 21.13
N PRO A 155 -7.11 3.33 21.46
CA PRO A 155 -8.19 3.06 20.51
C PRO A 155 -8.73 4.33 19.85
N GLY A 156 -8.66 4.39 18.52
CA GLY A 156 -9.09 5.55 17.74
C GLY A 156 -8.07 6.69 17.65
N ALA A 157 -6.81 6.45 17.99
CA ALA A 157 -5.72 7.40 17.76
C ALA A 157 -5.40 7.52 16.25
N GLU A 158 -5.42 8.75 15.73
CA GLU A 158 -5.07 9.04 14.35
C GLU A 158 -3.97 10.10 14.26
N ILE A 159 -2.96 9.86 13.41
CA ILE A 159 -1.96 10.86 13.03
C ILE A 159 -2.27 11.23 11.58
N ARG A 160 -2.67 12.48 11.37
CA ARG A 160 -3.11 12.98 10.06
C ARG A 160 -2.25 14.14 9.58
N LEU A 161 -1.61 14.01 8.42
CA LEU A 161 -0.88 15.13 7.82
C LEU A 161 -1.85 16.02 7.05
N ARG A 162 -1.88 17.32 7.37
CA ARG A 162 -2.67 18.34 6.65
C ARG A 162 -1.76 19.19 5.76
N TRP A 163 -1.00 18.50 4.92
CA TRP A 163 -0.12 19.12 3.93
C TRP A 163 0.17 18.15 2.78
N LEU A 164 -0.23 18.55 1.59
CA LEU A 164 -0.39 17.63 0.47
C LEU A 164 0.90 17.37 -0.33
N SER A 165 1.95 18.12 -0.01
CA SER A 165 3.27 18.04 -0.66
C SER A 165 4.38 17.53 0.27
N ALA A 166 4.01 16.89 1.38
CA ALA A 166 4.95 16.27 2.31
C ALA A 166 4.59 14.80 2.59
N ASP A 167 5.60 14.00 2.89
CA ASP A 167 5.44 12.65 3.42
C ASP A 167 4.97 12.72 4.88
N LEU A 168 4.16 11.76 5.33
CA LEU A 168 3.65 11.80 6.70
C LEU A 168 4.69 11.41 7.73
N LEU A 169 5.27 10.21 7.61
CA LEU A 169 6.26 9.68 8.55
C LEU A 169 7.46 9.11 7.80
N ARG A 170 8.66 9.52 8.23
CA ARG A 170 9.92 8.91 7.82
C ARG A 170 10.64 8.34 9.03
N ILE A 171 11.16 7.13 8.87
CA ILE A 171 12.02 6.43 9.81
C ILE A 171 13.37 6.26 9.10
N SER A 172 14.44 6.85 9.63
CA SER A 172 15.76 6.77 9.00
C SER A 172 16.87 6.43 9.97
N GLY A 173 17.78 5.53 9.59
CA GLY A 173 18.95 5.16 10.42
C GLY A 173 18.56 4.59 11.79
N SER A 174 17.36 4.01 11.91
CA SER A 174 16.77 3.63 13.20
C SER A 174 16.67 2.11 13.34
N GLN A 175 16.62 1.64 14.58
CA GLN A 175 16.62 0.20 14.88
C GLN A 175 15.58 -0.15 15.96
N ASN A 176 14.88 -1.28 15.80
CA ASN A 176 13.90 -1.77 16.78
C ASN A 176 12.81 -0.72 17.05
N ILE A 177 12.13 -0.27 15.98
CA ILE A 177 11.03 0.70 16.07
C ILE A 177 9.72 -0.04 15.91
N ILE A 178 8.78 0.19 16.83
CA ILE A 178 7.44 -0.40 16.80
C ILE A 178 6.42 0.71 16.63
N LEU A 179 5.58 0.62 15.60
CA LEU A 179 4.37 1.41 15.43
C LEU A 179 3.18 0.47 15.67
N GLU A 180 2.29 0.80 16.61
CA GLU A 180 1.14 -0.05 16.89
C GLU A 180 -0.15 0.69 17.21
N ASN A 181 -1.28 0.16 16.73
CA ASN A 181 -2.64 0.65 17.01
C ASN A 181 -2.89 2.12 16.59
N ILE A 182 -2.35 2.56 15.45
CA ILE A 182 -2.49 3.93 14.96
C ILE A 182 -3.06 3.94 13.55
N ILE A 183 -3.94 4.91 13.30
CA ILE A 183 -4.37 5.26 11.94
C ILE A 183 -3.45 6.36 11.42
N PHE A 184 -2.68 6.05 10.37
CA PHE A 184 -1.83 7.00 9.67
C PHE A 184 -2.49 7.40 8.36
N GLY A 185 -2.47 8.70 8.05
CA GLY A 185 -2.99 9.13 6.76
C GLY A 185 -2.91 10.61 6.45
N ASN A 186 -3.22 10.97 5.20
CA ASN A 186 -3.33 12.36 4.80
C ASN A 186 -4.76 12.88 5.01
N HIS A 187 -4.90 14.14 5.44
CA HIS A 187 -6.20 14.80 5.45
C HIS A 187 -6.42 15.50 4.11
N ASN A 188 -7.35 14.97 3.32
CA ASN A 188 -7.72 15.48 2.01
C ASN A 188 -9.15 16.00 1.99
N PRO A 189 -9.40 17.29 2.27
CA PRO A 189 -10.75 17.84 2.22
C PRO A 189 -11.33 17.89 0.79
N ASP A 190 -10.47 17.92 -0.24
CA ASP A 190 -10.87 18.19 -1.63
C ASP A 190 -10.75 16.99 -2.57
N SER A 191 -10.42 15.80 -2.04
CA SER A 191 -10.21 14.55 -2.79
C SER A 191 -9.20 14.66 -3.96
N GLN A 192 -8.27 15.62 -3.92
CA GLN A 192 -7.23 15.79 -4.96
C GLN A 192 -6.13 14.72 -4.81
N PRO A 193 -5.55 14.17 -5.89
CA PRO A 193 -4.49 13.17 -5.81
C PRO A 193 -3.13 13.78 -5.39
N PHE A 194 -2.35 13.07 -4.54
CA PHE A 194 -1.05 13.53 -4.05
C PHE A 194 0.11 12.64 -4.48
N SER A 195 1.32 13.21 -4.47
CA SER A 195 2.56 12.53 -4.83
C SER A 195 3.39 12.07 -3.62
N THR A 196 2.81 11.99 -2.42
CA THR A 196 3.53 11.80 -1.16
C THR A 196 3.30 10.41 -0.57
N ASN A 197 4.25 9.90 0.22
CA ASN A 197 4.12 8.61 0.87
C ASN A 197 3.58 8.76 2.29
N THR A 198 2.89 7.73 2.79
CA THR A 198 2.39 7.76 4.17
C THR A 198 3.50 7.38 5.15
N ILE A 199 4.17 6.24 4.96
CA ILE A 199 5.31 5.82 5.79
C ILE A 199 6.50 5.49 4.90
N ILE A 200 7.68 6.03 5.25
CA ILE A 200 8.96 5.75 4.61
C ILE A 200 9.92 5.18 5.64
N ILE A 201 10.57 4.06 5.30
CA ILE A 201 11.60 3.41 6.10
C ILE A 201 12.89 3.41 5.27
N GLU A 202 13.92 4.11 5.73
CA GLU A 202 15.19 4.29 5.04
C GLU A 202 16.34 3.84 5.94
N GLU A 203 17.29 3.06 5.41
CA GLU A 203 18.52 2.66 6.11
C GLU A 203 18.28 2.16 7.55
N SER A 204 17.20 1.40 7.77
CA SER A 204 16.71 1.03 9.10
C SER A 204 16.59 -0.49 9.26
N ASP A 205 16.53 -0.96 10.50
CA ASP A 205 16.53 -2.40 10.82
C ASP A 205 15.52 -2.74 11.92
N ASN A 206 14.80 -3.84 11.74
CA ASN A 206 13.79 -4.34 12.69
C ASN A 206 12.70 -3.29 12.97
N ILE A 207 11.92 -2.99 11.93
CA ILE A 207 10.79 -2.06 11.99
C ILE A 207 9.51 -2.86 11.97
N ILE A 208 8.69 -2.72 13.01
CA ILE A 208 7.45 -3.47 13.19
C ILE A 208 6.28 -2.48 13.12
N ILE A 209 5.37 -2.69 12.19
CA ILE A 209 4.11 -1.96 12.04
C ILE A 209 3.01 -2.97 12.29
N LYS A 210 2.22 -2.80 13.35
CA LYS A 210 1.18 -3.78 13.70
C LYS A 210 -0.14 -3.16 14.12
N ASN A 211 -1.25 -3.78 13.74
CA ASN A 211 -2.60 -3.28 14.04
C ASN A 211 -2.81 -1.82 13.60
N CYS A 212 -2.14 -1.40 12.52
CA CYS A 212 -2.21 -0.04 12.02
C CYS A 212 -3.13 0.03 10.80
N THR A 213 -3.79 1.18 10.63
CA THR A 213 -4.46 1.51 9.37
C THR A 213 -3.60 2.55 8.65
N ILE A 214 -3.29 2.30 7.39
CA ILE A 214 -2.54 3.19 6.51
C ILE A 214 -3.52 3.57 5.41
N ASP A 215 -4.11 4.75 5.59
CA ASP A 215 -5.19 5.30 4.79
C ASP A 215 -4.70 6.59 4.17
N GLY A 216 -4.67 6.69 2.86
CA GLY A 216 -4.51 8.01 2.28
C GLY A 216 -4.20 7.99 0.80
N SER A 217 -4.70 9.01 0.13
CA SER A 217 -4.47 9.37 -1.27
C SER A 217 -2.99 9.68 -1.62
N GLY A 218 -2.05 9.19 -0.82
CA GLY A 218 -0.63 9.23 -1.09
C GLY A 218 -0.25 8.30 -2.24
N LYS A 219 0.96 8.49 -2.76
CA LYS A 219 1.57 7.67 -3.78
C LYS A 219 1.77 6.23 -3.30
N VAL A 220 2.43 6.07 -2.15
CA VAL A 220 2.71 4.76 -1.54
C VAL A 220 2.28 4.76 -0.07
N GLY A 221 1.62 3.69 0.35
CA GLY A 221 1.25 3.48 1.75
C GLY A 221 2.48 3.31 2.64
N ILE A 222 3.22 2.22 2.45
CA ILE A 222 4.47 1.96 3.16
C ILE A 222 5.61 1.71 2.17
N SER A 223 6.68 2.50 2.29
CA SER A 223 7.89 2.37 1.48
C SER A 223 9.07 1.93 2.34
N GLY A 224 9.90 1.02 1.85
CA GLY A 224 11.18 0.63 2.44
C GLY A 224 12.33 0.77 1.44
N ILE A 225 13.46 1.33 1.88
CA ILE A 225 14.66 1.55 1.06
C ILE A 225 15.89 1.17 1.89
N ASP A 226 16.76 0.34 1.33
CA ASP A 226 18.04 -0.07 1.92
C ASP A 226 17.91 -0.52 3.40
N SER A 227 16.83 -1.25 3.70
CA SER A 227 16.41 -1.57 5.07
C SER A 227 16.30 -3.07 5.30
N ARG A 228 16.28 -3.49 6.58
CA ARG A 228 16.23 -4.90 6.96
C ARG A 228 15.14 -5.19 7.98
N SER A 229 14.61 -6.40 7.96
CA SER A 229 13.66 -6.91 8.97
C SER A 229 12.45 -5.97 9.12
N ILE A 230 11.70 -5.75 8.03
CA ILE A 230 10.47 -4.95 8.07
C ILE A 230 9.28 -5.91 8.24
N HIS A 231 8.51 -5.72 9.30
CA HIS A 231 7.37 -6.56 9.66
C HIS A 231 6.09 -5.74 9.65
N ILE A 232 5.11 -6.14 8.84
CA ILE A 232 3.80 -5.50 8.72
C ILE A 232 2.75 -6.55 9.08
N ASP A 233 2.17 -6.44 10.28
CA ASP A 233 1.33 -7.48 10.86
C ASP A 233 -0.07 -6.95 11.18
N ASN A 234 -1.12 -7.64 10.71
CA ASN A 234 -2.52 -7.27 10.98
C ASN A 234 -2.81 -5.79 10.66
N CYS A 235 -2.33 -5.30 9.52
CA CYS A 235 -2.51 -3.91 9.09
C CYS A 235 -3.57 -3.79 8.00
N HIS A 236 -4.22 -2.63 7.93
CA HIS A 236 -5.16 -2.29 6.87
C HIS A 236 -4.53 -1.20 6.00
N VAL A 237 -4.18 -1.51 4.75
CA VAL A 237 -3.53 -0.56 3.83
C VAL A 237 -4.46 -0.31 2.66
N HIS A 238 -4.99 0.90 2.55
CA HIS A 238 -5.98 1.20 1.53
C HIS A 238 -5.95 2.62 0.99
N ASP A 239 -6.62 2.78 -0.17
CA ASP A 239 -6.82 4.04 -0.87
C ASP A 239 -5.53 4.78 -1.28
N ASN A 240 -4.42 4.05 -1.48
CA ASN A 240 -3.18 4.61 -2.00
C ASN A 240 -3.19 4.63 -3.53
N ARG A 241 -2.65 5.68 -4.12
CA ARG A 241 -2.78 5.97 -5.54
C ARG A 241 -1.96 5.03 -6.42
N ASP A 242 -0.70 4.81 -6.09
CA ASP A 242 0.22 4.02 -6.93
C ASP A 242 0.43 2.63 -6.32
N PHE A 243 0.85 2.53 -5.06
CA PHE A 243 1.15 1.24 -4.42
C PHE A 243 0.71 1.18 -2.96
N ALA A 244 0.25 0.02 -2.50
CA ALA A 244 0.17 -0.24 -1.06
C ALA A 244 1.58 -0.28 -0.45
N PHE A 245 2.49 -0.98 -1.14
CA PHE A 245 3.87 -1.20 -0.70
C PHE A 245 4.89 -0.94 -1.80
N SER A 246 6.04 -0.36 -1.44
CA SER A 246 7.20 -0.25 -2.34
C SER A 246 8.49 -0.55 -1.57
N PHE A 247 9.19 -1.61 -1.95
CA PHE A 247 10.46 -1.99 -1.32
C PHE A 247 11.58 -2.00 -2.34
N ASP A 248 12.67 -1.30 -2.02
CA ASP A 248 13.90 -1.27 -2.81
C ASP A 248 15.07 -1.69 -1.94
N LYS A 249 15.83 -2.70 -2.40
CA LYS A 249 17.01 -3.25 -1.71
C LYS A 249 16.78 -3.59 -0.24
N CYS A 250 15.61 -4.11 0.07
CA CYS A 250 15.26 -4.53 1.43
C CYS A 250 15.54 -6.03 1.64
N ASN A 251 15.89 -6.41 2.88
CA ASN A 251 16.10 -7.81 3.25
C ASN A 251 15.20 -8.21 4.43
N GLY A 252 14.46 -9.32 4.28
CA GLY A 252 13.61 -9.82 5.36
C GLY A 252 12.35 -8.98 5.55
N VAL A 253 11.59 -8.74 4.48
CA VAL A 253 10.28 -8.09 4.56
C VAL A 253 9.21 -9.17 4.73
N SER A 254 8.37 -9.06 5.76
CA SER A 254 7.22 -9.95 5.97
C SER A 254 5.94 -9.16 6.18
N ILE A 255 4.88 -9.54 5.45
CA ILE A 255 3.54 -8.95 5.52
C ILE A 255 2.58 -10.06 5.91
N LYS A 256 1.91 -9.94 7.05
CA LYS A 256 1.09 -11.00 7.62
C LYS A 256 -0.29 -10.49 8.00
N GLU A 257 -1.31 -11.33 7.80
CA GLU A 257 -2.67 -11.13 8.30
C GLU A 257 -3.26 -9.74 7.95
N SER A 258 -2.75 -9.11 6.88
CA SER A 258 -3.07 -7.72 6.55
C SER A 258 -4.12 -7.65 5.46
N LEU A 259 -4.98 -6.63 5.55
CA LEU A 259 -5.93 -6.25 4.51
C LEU A 259 -5.29 -5.20 3.61
N ILE A 260 -5.12 -5.52 2.32
CA ILE A 260 -4.65 -4.56 1.31
C ILE A 260 -5.79 -4.31 0.34
N ALA A 261 -6.35 -3.11 0.35
CA ALA A 261 -7.57 -2.81 -0.39
C ALA A 261 -7.44 -1.54 -1.24
N ASP A 262 -7.92 -1.58 -2.48
CA ASP A 262 -8.21 -0.36 -3.27
C ASP A 262 -6.99 0.55 -3.51
N ASN A 263 -5.81 -0.07 -3.58
CA ASN A 263 -4.58 0.59 -4.00
C ASN A 263 -4.41 0.44 -5.52
N GLY A 264 -3.73 1.39 -6.17
CA GLY A 264 -3.44 1.30 -7.61
C GLY A 264 -2.78 -0.03 -8.00
N GLU A 265 -1.72 -0.38 -7.28
CA GLU A 265 -1.04 -1.67 -7.29
C GLU A 265 -0.77 -2.12 -5.85
N ILE A 266 -0.51 -3.42 -5.64
CA ILE A 266 -0.27 -3.95 -4.29
C ILE A 266 1.19 -3.73 -3.89
N MET A 267 2.14 -4.04 -4.77
CA MET A 267 3.54 -4.07 -4.40
C MET A 267 4.49 -3.80 -5.58
N LEU A 268 5.50 -2.97 -5.33
CA LEU A 268 6.73 -2.89 -6.11
C LEU A 268 7.90 -3.43 -5.28
N ASN A 269 8.68 -4.37 -5.81
CA ASN A 269 9.79 -5.00 -5.07
C ASN A 269 11.08 -5.09 -5.91
N ASN A 270 11.94 -4.07 -5.79
CA ASN A 270 13.23 -4.05 -6.46
C ASN A 270 14.30 -4.70 -5.59
N GLU A 271 14.94 -5.76 -6.10
CA GLU A 271 16.02 -6.50 -5.41
C GLU A 271 15.64 -6.95 -3.98
N THR A 272 14.35 -7.17 -3.74
CA THR A 272 13.78 -7.44 -2.41
C THR A 272 12.97 -8.73 -2.44
N ASN A 273 13.18 -9.60 -1.45
CA ASN A 273 12.26 -10.71 -1.20
C ASN A 273 11.21 -10.30 -0.17
N VAL A 274 9.93 -10.41 -0.55
CA VAL A 274 8.78 -10.09 0.31
C VAL A 274 7.97 -11.35 0.55
N GLU A 275 7.83 -11.71 1.82
CA GLU A 275 6.98 -12.82 2.25
C GLU A 275 5.58 -12.28 2.59
N MET A 276 4.55 -12.80 1.91
CA MET A 276 3.14 -12.47 2.19
C MET A 276 2.45 -13.71 2.75
N ILE A 277 1.96 -13.64 3.99
CA ILE A 277 1.31 -14.76 4.70
C ILE A 277 -0.10 -14.35 5.11
N GLU A 278 -1.10 -15.13 4.69
CA GLU A 278 -2.50 -14.99 5.15
C GLU A 278 -3.07 -13.57 4.97
N ASN A 279 -2.65 -12.86 3.91
CA ASN A 279 -3.16 -11.52 3.61
C ASN A 279 -4.47 -11.60 2.82
N THR A 280 -5.36 -10.66 3.09
CA THR A 280 -6.57 -10.44 2.31
C THR A 280 -6.34 -9.29 1.35
N LEU A 281 -6.57 -9.49 0.05
CA LEU A 281 -6.42 -8.43 -0.94
C LEU A 281 -7.79 -8.08 -1.54
N LYS A 282 -8.02 -6.78 -1.72
CA LYS A 282 -9.19 -6.24 -2.43
C LYS A 282 -8.78 -5.25 -3.51
N VAL A 283 -9.49 -5.27 -4.63
CA VAL A 283 -9.32 -4.35 -5.75
C VAL A 283 -10.70 -3.81 -6.13
N LYS A 284 -10.88 -2.49 -6.05
CA LYS A 284 -12.17 -1.80 -6.27
C LYS A 284 -13.30 -2.34 -5.39
N GLY A 285 -13.00 -2.74 -4.17
CA GLY A 285 -13.92 -3.33 -3.20
C GLY A 285 -14.10 -4.84 -3.34
N TYR A 286 -13.56 -5.46 -4.41
CA TYR A 286 -13.71 -6.89 -4.70
C TYR A 286 -12.52 -7.69 -4.20
N PHE A 287 -12.77 -8.86 -3.61
CA PHE A 287 -11.71 -9.76 -3.14
C PHE A 287 -10.91 -10.37 -4.31
N VAL A 288 -9.66 -10.75 -4.06
CA VAL A 288 -8.89 -11.64 -4.95
C VAL A 288 -8.95 -13.10 -4.43
N PRO A 289 -8.57 -14.11 -5.23
CA PRO A 289 -8.55 -15.50 -4.80
C PRO A 289 -7.61 -15.74 -3.62
N GLU A 290 -8.07 -16.50 -2.64
CA GLU A 290 -7.22 -17.03 -1.57
C GLU A 290 -6.39 -18.21 -2.10
N PHE A 291 -5.10 -18.26 -1.77
CA PHE A 291 -4.19 -19.30 -2.23
C PHE A 291 -3.77 -20.25 -1.08
N VAL A 292 -3.78 -21.54 -1.38
CA VAL A 292 -3.33 -22.63 -0.49
C VAL A 292 -1.97 -23.12 -0.96
N PHE A 293 -1.00 -23.22 -0.04
CA PHE A 293 0.30 -23.81 -0.35
C PHE A 293 0.19 -25.32 -0.55
N VAL A 294 0.69 -25.81 -1.68
CA VAL A 294 0.78 -27.23 -2.02
C VAL A 294 2.24 -27.64 -2.10
N GLU A 295 2.63 -28.54 -1.20
CA GLU A 295 3.99 -29.07 -1.18
C GLU A 295 4.21 -30.04 -2.34
N GLY A 296 5.28 -29.82 -3.10
CA GLY A 296 5.65 -30.64 -4.24
C GLY A 296 6.14 -32.04 -3.84
N GLY A 297 5.88 -33.02 -4.71
CA GLY A 297 6.18 -34.43 -4.47
C GLY A 297 5.62 -35.33 -5.57
N SER A 298 5.44 -36.60 -5.23
CA SER A 298 4.92 -37.65 -6.11
C SER A 298 3.81 -38.44 -5.43
N ILE A 299 2.74 -38.72 -6.17
CA ILE A 299 1.69 -39.67 -5.79
C ILE A 299 1.82 -40.90 -6.68
N GLU A 300 1.83 -42.08 -6.07
CA GLU A 300 1.78 -43.36 -6.80
C GLU A 300 0.39 -43.57 -7.39
N ILE A 301 0.31 -43.84 -8.70
CA ILE A 301 -0.94 -44.13 -9.41
C ILE A 301 -0.98 -45.61 -9.76
N LEU A 302 -2.00 -46.30 -9.25
CA LEU A 302 -2.16 -47.74 -9.38
C LEU A 302 -3.32 -48.07 -10.33
N ASP A 303 -3.05 -48.88 -11.35
CA ASP A 303 -4.09 -49.48 -12.20
C ASP A 303 -4.13 -50.99 -11.96
N GLU A 304 -4.95 -51.40 -10.99
CA GLU A 304 -5.15 -52.81 -10.65
C GLU A 304 -6.14 -53.52 -11.59
N SER A 305 -6.72 -52.81 -12.57
CA SER A 305 -7.69 -53.39 -13.51
C SER A 305 -7.05 -54.24 -14.60
N ILE A 306 -5.74 -54.10 -14.82
CA ILE A 306 -4.95 -54.82 -15.83
C ILE A 306 -4.11 -55.92 -15.14
N ILE A 307 -4.11 -57.13 -15.70
CA ILE A 307 -3.33 -58.27 -15.18
C ILE A 307 -2.35 -58.80 -16.26
N PRO A 308 -1.02 -58.81 -16.01
CA PRO A 308 -0.35 -58.31 -14.81
C PRO A 308 -0.41 -56.77 -14.72
N PRO A 309 -0.31 -56.19 -13.51
CA PRO A 309 -0.34 -54.74 -13.33
C PRO A 309 0.72 -54.05 -14.21
N PRO A 310 0.39 -52.90 -14.83
CA PRO A 310 1.38 -52.12 -15.56
C PRO A 310 2.46 -51.59 -14.61
N PRO A 311 3.61 -51.13 -15.13
CA PRO A 311 4.61 -50.45 -14.32
C PRO A 311 3.99 -49.27 -13.56
N THR A 312 4.34 -49.14 -12.27
CA THR A 312 3.90 -48.05 -11.41
C THR A 312 4.09 -46.69 -12.08
N GLN A 313 3.02 -45.91 -12.15
CA GLN A 313 3.07 -44.54 -12.64
C GLN A 313 3.10 -43.56 -11.46
N TYR A 314 3.71 -42.40 -11.67
CA TYR A 314 3.78 -41.35 -10.65
C TYR A 314 3.23 -40.05 -11.19
N LEU A 315 2.29 -39.46 -10.45
CA LEU A 315 1.83 -38.10 -10.66
C LEU A 315 2.70 -37.16 -9.82
N THR A 316 3.47 -36.29 -10.49
CA THR A 316 4.43 -35.41 -9.83
C THR A 316 4.09 -33.94 -10.02
N SER A 317 4.40 -33.13 -9.01
CA SER A 317 4.30 -31.68 -9.08
C SER A 317 5.36 -31.00 -8.22
N GLY A 318 5.72 -29.77 -8.58
CA GLY A 318 6.60 -28.89 -7.79
C GLY A 318 5.86 -28.25 -6.60
N ASN A 319 6.57 -27.40 -5.86
CA ASN A 319 5.92 -26.53 -4.89
C ASN A 319 5.17 -25.43 -5.62
N LEU A 320 3.92 -25.19 -5.23
CA LEU A 320 3.07 -24.18 -5.87
C LEU A 320 1.99 -23.72 -4.90
N TYR A 321 1.24 -22.68 -5.27
CA TYR A 321 0.02 -22.30 -4.58
C TYR A 321 -1.19 -22.45 -5.49
N VAL A 322 -2.32 -22.87 -4.92
CA VAL A 322 -3.57 -23.16 -5.63
C VAL A 322 -4.69 -22.31 -5.06
N GLY A 323 -5.50 -21.68 -5.92
CA GLY A 323 -6.72 -21.00 -5.50
C GLY A 323 -7.60 -21.95 -4.68
N ARG A 324 -8.02 -21.52 -3.48
CA ARG A 324 -8.79 -22.35 -2.55
C ARG A 324 -10.12 -22.84 -3.14
N THR A 325 -10.73 -22.00 -3.98
CA THR A 325 -11.97 -22.24 -4.74
C THR A 325 -11.74 -21.91 -6.22
N GLU A 326 -12.73 -22.17 -7.08
CA GLU A 326 -12.76 -21.51 -8.39
C GLU A 326 -12.81 -19.99 -8.23
N VAL A 327 -12.44 -19.27 -9.29
CA VAL A 327 -12.60 -17.82 -9.33
C VAL A 327 -14.08 -17.48 -9.33
N THR A 328 -14.51 -16.59 -8.44
CA THR A 328 -15.93 -16.21 -8.31
C THR A 328 -16.30 -15.03 -9.21
N PHE A 329 -17.59 -14.81 -9.46
CA PHE A 329 -18.06 -13.60 -10.13
C PHE A 329 -17.65 -12.33 -9.39
N ASN A 330 -17.67 -12.31 -8.05
CA ASN A 330 -17.18 -11.18 -7.27
C ASN A 330 -15.71 -10.86 -7.59
N GLN A 331 -14.85 -11.88 -7.64
CA GLN A 331 -13.43 -11.71 -7.95
C GLN A 331 -13.23 -11.25 -9.41
N TYR A 332 -13.97 -11.85 -10.34
CA TYR A 332 -13.90 -11.51 -11.77
C TYR A 332 -14.47 -10.11 -12.08
N ASP A 333 -15.50 -9.67 -11.36
CA ASP A 333 -16.08 -8.33 -11.50
C ASP A 333 -15.05 -7.26 -11.13
N GLY A 334 -14.25 -7.49 -10.10
CA GLY A 334 -13.13 -6.60 -9.75
C GLY A 334 -12.13 -6.45 -10.90
N PHE A 335 -11.84 -7.53 -11.62
CA PHE A 335 -11.01 -7.50 -12.82
C PHE A 335 -11.68 -6.70 -13.95
N CYS A 336 -12.96 -6.91 -14.22
CA CYS A 336 -13.71 -6.17 -15.24
C CYS A 336 -13.70 -4.65 -14.95
N GLU A 337 -14.02 -4.25 -13.72
CA GLU A 337 -14.02 -2.84 -13.29
C GLU A 337 -12.62 -2.22 -13.37
N ALA A 338 -11.59 -2.94 -12.94
CA ALA A 338 -10.21 -2.43 -12.95
C ALA A 338 -9.66 -2.26 -14.37
N THR A 339 -10.12 -3.07 -15.33
CA THR A 339 -9.59 -3.10 -16.71
C THR A 339 -10.54 -2.48 -17.75
N GLY A 340 -11.74 -2.08 -17.34
CA GLY A 340 -12.78 -1.56 -18.23
C GLY A 340 -13.36 -2.63 -19.17
N ARG A 341 -13.29 -3.91 -18.81
CA ARG A 341 -13.89 -5.01 -19.59
C ARG A 341 -15.37 -5.16 -19.25
N GLU A 342 -16.14 -5.69 -20.19
CA GLU A 342 -17.51 -6.10 -19.94
C GLU A 342 -17.56 -7.30 -18.99
N LYS A 343 -18.58 -7.33 -18.14
CA LYS A 343 -18.82 -8.45 -17.22
C LYS A 343 -19.48 -9.59 -17.99
N PRO A 344 -19.06 -10.86 -17.77
CA PRO A 344 -19.70 -12.01 -18.40
C PRO A 344 -21.14 -12.19 -17.87
N ASP A 345 -21.99 -12.76 -18.72
CA ASP A 345 -23.38 -13.11 -18.39
C ASP A 345 -23.43 -14.16 -17.27
N ASP A 346 -24.30 -13.97 -16.29
CA ASP A 346 -24.51 -14.88 -15.16
C ASP A 346 -25.66 -15.86 -15.37
N SER A 347 -26.22 -15.92 -16.59
CA SER A 347 -27.33 -16.81 -16.96
C SER A 347 -28.57 -16.63 -16.06
N GLU A 348 -28.74 -15.46 -15.45
CA GLU A 348 -29.78 -15.15 -14.45
C GLU A 348 -29.73 -16.02 -13.17
N TRP A 349 -28.64 -16.75 -12.93
CA TRP A 349 -28.46 -17.59 -11.74
C TRP A 349 -27.89 -16.84 -10.53
N GLY A 350 -27.34 -15.66 -10.79
CA GLY A 350 -26.76 -14.77 -9.81
C GLY A 350 -25.24 -14.70 -9.89
N ARG A 351 -24.71 -13.62 -9.33
CA ARG A 351 -23.27 -13.34 -9.19
C ARG A 351 -22.83 -13.62 -7.76
N GLY A 352 -21.82 -12.91 -7.28
CA GLY A 352 -21.35 -13.04 -5.91
C GLY A 352 -20.30 -14.14 -5.81
N ASP A 353 -20.52 -15.08 -4.89
CA ASP A 353 -19.59 -16.16 -4.60
C ASP A 353 -19.83 -17.41 -5.46
N TYR A 354 -20.68 -17.31 -6.49
CA TYR A 354 -20.78 -18.32 -7.56
C TYR A 354 -19.49 -18.31 -8.40
N PRO A 355 -19.04 -19.47 -8.91
CA PRO A 355 -17.91 -19.54 -9.84
C PRO A 355 -18.23 -18.74 -11.11
N VAL A 356 -17.25 -18.03 -11.64
CA VAL A 356 -17.40 -17.35 -12.93
C VAL A 356 -17.42 -18.38 -14.06
N PHE A 357 -18.39 -18.24 -14.96
CA PHE A 357 -18.56 -19.02 -16.19
C PHE A 357 -18.95 -18.09 -17.35
N ASN A 358 -19.27 -18.63 -18.52
CA ASN A 358 -19.49 -17.85 -19.76
C ASN A 358 -18.28 -16.98 -20.13
N ILE A 359 -17.08 -17.53 -19.94
CA ILE A 359 -15.79 -16.91 -20.28
C ILE A 359 -14.97 -17.82 -21.17
N THR A 360 -14.11 -17.24 -22.00
CA THR A 360 -13.15 -18.01 -22.81
C THR A 360 -11.88 -18.33 -22.01
N ILE A 361 -11.03 -19.22 -22.52
CA ILE A 361 -9.71 -19.43 -21.91
C ILE A 361 -8.84 -18.16 -21.96
N GLU A 362 -9.01 -17.32 -22.98
CA GLU A 362 -8.23 -16.08 -23.11
C GLU A 362 -8.67 -15.04 -22.08
N ASP A 363 -9.96 -15.02 -21.72
CA ASP A 363 -10.47 -14.24 -20.60
C ASP A 363 -9.87 -14.70 -19.26
N ALA A 364 -9.84 -16.02 -19.03
CA ALA A 364 -9.22 -16.61 -17.83
C ALA A 364 -7.71 -16.30 -17.75
N LYS A 365 -6.98 -16.37 -18.88
CA LYS A 365 -5.56 -15.98 -18.95
C LYS A 365 -5.36 -14.48 -18.72
N ALA A 366 -6.24 -13.63 -19.25
CA ALA A 366 -6.18 -12.18 -19.04
C ALA A 366 -6.34 -11.84 -17.56
N TYR A 367 -7.28 -12.50 -16.87
CA TYR A 367 -7.44 -12.39 -15.42
C TYR A 367 -6.16 -12.81 -14.67
N CYS A 368 -5.58 -13.98 -14.99
CA CYS A 368 -4.32 -14.43 -14.41
C CYS A 368 -3.17 -13.45 -14.64
N SER A 369 -3.04 -12.89 -15.84
CA SER A 369 -2.00 -11.91 -16.19
C SER A 369 -2.18 -10.60 -15.43
N TRP A 370 -3.42 -10.12 -15.28
CA TRP A 370 -3.74 -8.92 -14.51
C TRP A 370 -3.39 -9.11 -13.03
N LEU A 371 -3.84 -10.22 -12.44
CA LEU A 371 -3.54 -10.52 -11.04
C LEU A 371 -2.03 -10.69 -10.83
N SER A 372 -1.31 -11.30 -11.79
CA SER A 372 0.15 -11.41 -11.75
C SER A 372 0.85 -10.06 -11.64
N GLY A 373 0.41 -9.08 -12.42
CA GLY A 373 0.94 -7.71 -12.37
C GLY A 373 0.66 -7.04 -11.03
N LEU A 374 -0.54 -7.23 -10.48
CA LEU A 374 -0.92 -6.65 -9.19
C LEU A 374 -0.07 -7.19 -8.03
N VAL A 375 0.11 -8.51 -7.95
CA VAL A 375 0.82 -9.15 -6.82
C VAL A 375 2.31 -9.40 -7.06
N GLN A 376 2.81 -9.11 -8.27
CA GLN A 376 4.18 -9.42 -8.71
C GLN A 376 4.55 -10.90 -8.49
N LYS A 377 3.62 -11.79 -8.82
CA LYS A 377 3.78 -13.26 -8.77
C LYS A 377 3.28 -13.85 -10.08
N ASN A 378 3.83 -15.00 -10.48
CA ASN A 378 3.37 -15.68 -11.68
C ASN A 378 2.05 -16.42 -11.41
N ILE A 379 0.92 -15.76 -11.64
CA ILE A 379 -0.42 -16.35 -11.59
C ILE A 379 -0.81 -16.84 -12.98
N ARG A 380 -1.28 -18.09 -13.06
CA ARG A 380 -1.59 -18.77 -14.33
C ARG A 380 -2.68 -19.81 -14.17
N LEU A 381 -3.11 -20.37 -15.30
CA LEU A 381 -3.89 -21.61 -15.33
C LEU A 381 -2.99 -22.81 -14.98
N PRO A 382 -3.53 -23.85 -14.34
CA PRO A 382 -2.80 -25.09 -14.05
C PRO A 382 -2.50 -25.88 -15.32
N SER A 383 -1.48 -26.73 -15.29
CA SER A 383 -1.49 -27.94 -16.11
C SER A 383 -2.48 -28.95 -15.53
N SER A 384 -3.05 -29.80 -16.36
CA SER A 384 -3.92 -30.92 -15.98
C SER A 384 -3.28 -31.85 -14.94
N LYS A 385 -1.95 -32.00 -14.96
CA LYS A 385 -1.18 -32.76 -13.95
C LYS A 385 -1.08 -32.03 -12.61
N GLU A 386 -0.77 -30.74 -12.62
CA GLU A 386 -0.75 -29.93 -11.39
C GLU A 386 -2.14 -29.86 -10.76
N TRP A 387 -3.17 -29.70 -11.60
CA TRP A 387 -4.57 -29.73 -11.18
C TRP A 387 -4.90 -31.05 -10.50
N GLU A 388 -4.58 -32.18 -11.13
CA GLU A 388 -4.88 -33.50 -10.56
C GLU A 388 -4.09 -33.78 -9.28
N TYR A 389 -2.83 -33.33 -9.21
CA TYR A 389 -2.00 -33.48 -8.01
C TYR A 389 -2.63 -32.74 -6.81
N ALA A 390 -3.07 -31.50 -7.03
CA ALA A 390 -3.77 -30.71 -6.02
C ALA A 390 -5.13 -31.33 -5.66
N ALA A 391 -5.89 -31.81 -6.66
CA ALA A 391 -7.20 -32.42 -6.48
C ALA A 391 -7.13 -33.71 -5.65
N ARG A 392 -6.03 -34.45 -5.74
CA ARG A 392 -5.74 -35.66 -4.96
C ARG A 392 -5.26 -35.38 -3.53
N GLY A 393 -5.13 -34.12 -3.12
CA GLY A 393 -4.66 -33.74 -1.79
C GLY A 393 -3.13 -33.69 -1.65
N GLY A 394 -2.39 -33.72 -2.76
CA GLY A 394 -0.93 -33.69 -2.77
C GLY A 394 -0.31 -34.78 -1.87
N LYS A 395 0.73 -34.43 -1.11
CA LYS A 395 1.35 -35.36 -0.14
C LYS A 395 0.44 -35.80 1.02
N LYS A 396 -0.64 -35.08 1.29
CA LYS A 396 -1.57 -35.42 2.38
C LYS A 396 -2.69 -36.37 1.93
N GLY A 397 -2.86 -36.53 0.62
CA GLY A 397 -3.82 -37.46 0.03
C GLY A 397 -3.14 -38.58 -0.75
N GLY A 398 -3.71 -38.98 -1.89
CA GLY A 398 -3.24 -40.14 -2.65
C GLY A 398 -4.18 -40.57 -3.78
N ASP A 399 -4.04 -41.83 -4.21
CA ASP A 399 -4.86 -42.47 -5.27
C ASP A 399 -6.00 -43.34 -4.70
N ASP A 400 -6.41 -43.11 -3.45
CA ASP A 400 -7.41 -43.89 -2.72
C ASP A 400 -8.86 -43.39 -2.91
N LYS A 401 -9.04 -42.26 -3.59
CA LYS A 401 -10.32 -41.56 -3.74
C LYS A 401 -10.66 -41.30 -5.20
N GLN A 402 -11.90 -41.58 -5.58
CA GLN A 402 -12.43 -41.27 -6.91
C GLN A 402 -12.69 -39.78 -7.12
N PHE A 403 -13.07 -39.07 -6.05
CA PHE A 403 -13.38 -37.64 -6.03
C PHE A 403 -12.49 -36.93 -5.03
N SER A 404 -12.34 -35.62 -5.16
CA SER A 404 -11.48 -34.85 -4.27
C SER A 404 -12.00 -34.91 -2.83
N GLY A 405 -11.24 -35.53 -1.91
CA GLY A 405 -11.60 -35.66 -0.50
C GLY A 405 -12.63 -36.75 -0.16
N SER A 406 -13.21 -37.48 -1.12
CA SER A 406 -14.12 -38.61 -0.83
C SER A 406 -14.29 -39.63 -1.96
N ASN A 407 -14.77 -40.83 -1.62
CA ASN A 407 -15.34 -41.78 -2.58
C ASN A 407 -16.86 -41.60 -2.76
N THR A 408 -17.49 -40.73 -1.98
CA THR A 408 -18.93 -40.42 -2.07
C THR A 408 -19.12 -39.03 -2.66
N ILE A 409 -19.53 -38.96 -3.93
CA ILE A 409 -19.66 -37.72 -4.70
C ILE A 409 -20.53 -36.66 -4.03
N GLU A 410 -21.63 -37.05 -3.36
CA GLU A 410 -22.60 -36.13 -2.76
C GLU A 410 -21.99 -35.19 -1.70
N TYR A 411 -20.92 -35.65 -1.03
CA TYR A 411 -20.23 -34.90 0.03
C TYR A 411 -19.30 -33.81 -0.51
N VAL A 412 -18.78 -34.00 -1.73
CA VAL A 412 -17.65 -33.23 -2.25
C VAL A 412 -17.95 -32.49 -3.53
N ALA A 413 -19.08 -32.77 -4.19
CA ALA A 413 -19.41 -32.20 -5.49
C ALA A 413 -20.83 -31.67 -5.59
N TRP A 414 -20.96 -30.54 -6.29
CA TRP A 414 -22.19 -30.13 -6.97
C TRP A 414 -22.23 -30.76 -8.36
N CYS A 415 -23.13 -31.69 -8.59
CA CYS A 415 -23.19 -32.49 -9.81
C CYS A 415 -24.65 -32.68 -10.25
N LYS A 416 -24.87 -33.36 -11.38
CA LYS A 416 -26.20 -33.54 -12.00
C LYS A 416 -27.30 -33.98 -11.05
N TYR A 417 -26.95 -34.71 -9.99
CA TYR A 417 -27.90 -35.33 -9.07
C TYR A 417 -28.29 -34.44 -7.88
N ASN A 418 -27.51 -33.41 -7.55
CA ASN A 418 -27.71 -32.59 -6.36
C ASN A 418 -27.56 -31.07 -6.59
N SER A 419 -27.30 -30.63 -7.83
CA SER A 419 -27.02 -29.22 -8.17
C SER A 419 -28.27 -28.41 -8.50
N ASP A 420 -29.46 -29.03 -8.57
CA ASP A 420 -30.68 -28.38 -9.08
C ASP A 420 -30.50 -27.75 -10.48
N LYS A 421 -29.62 -28.36 -11.30
CA LYS A 421 -29.31 -27.95 -12.68
C LYS A 421 -28.71 -26.54 -12.79
N LYS A 422 -27.86 -26.16 -11.83
CA LYS A 422 -27.11 -24.91 -11.85
C LYS A 422 -25.82 -25.01 -11.00
N PRO A 423 -24.82 -24.15 -11.18
CA PRO A 423 -23.71 -24.04 -10.24
C PRO A 423 -24.20 -23.54 -8.86
N HIS A 424 -23.33 -23.62 -7.86
CA HIS A 424 -23.58 -23.12 -6.50
C HIS A 424 -22.40 -22.27 -6.04
N GLU A 425 -22.62 -21.49 -4.98
CA GLU A 425 -21.55 -20.74 -4.34
C GLU A 425 -20.40 -21.67 -3.95
N VAL A 426 -19.18 -21.17 -4.14
CA VAL A 426 -17.97 -21.94 -3.88
C VAL A 426 -17.82 -22.28 -2.40
N GLY A 427 -17.12 -23.37 -2.10
CA GLY A 427 -16.77 -23.77 -0.74
C GLY A 427 -17.90 -24.37 0.09
N GLN A 428 -19.06 -24.68 -0.52
CA GLN A 428 -20.22 -25.24 0.20
C GLN A 428 -20.17 -26.78 0.37
N LYS A 429 -19.25 -27.47 -0.32
CA LYS A 429 -19.01 -28.91 -0.17
C LYS A 429 -17.77 -29.18 0.70
N LYS A 430 -17.55 -30.45 1.06
CA LYS A 430 -16.37 -30.82 1.88
C LYS A 430 -15.09 -30.65 1.05
N PRO A 431 -14.04 -30.02 1.57
CA PRO A 431 -12.77 -29.89 0.87
C PRO A 431 -11.93 -31.17 0.94
N ASN A 432 -10.84 -31.21 0.19
CA ASN A 432 -9.81 -32.24 0.31
C ASN A 432 -8.84 -32.01 1.49
N GLU A 433 -7.82 -32.85 1.61
CA GLU A 433 -6.83 -32.86 2.69
C GLU A 433 -5.96 -31.59 2.78
N LEU A 434 -6.02 -30.74 1.75
CA LEU A 434 -5.33 -29.45 1.68
C LEU A 434 -6.27 -28.27 1.96
N ASN A 435 -7.55 -28.50 2.27
CA ASN A 435 -8.60 -27.48 2.34
C ASN A 435 -8.88 -26.77 1.00
N ILE A 436 -8.72 -27.48 -0.12
CA ILE A 436 -9.12 -27.01 -1.45
C ILE A 436 -10.53 -27.55 -1.74
N TYR A 437 -11.42 -26.67 -2.18
CA TYR A 437 -12.84 -26.95 -2.40
C TYR A 437 -13.14 -27.11 -3.88
N ASP A 438 -14.25 -27.81 -4.17
CA ASP A 438 -14.88 -27.88 -5.49
C ASP A 438 -13.99 -28.43 -6.61
N MET A 439 -12.95 -29.18 -6.27
CA MET A 439 -12.12 -29.92 -7.24
C MET A 439 -12.87 -31.13 -7.86
N SER A 440 -14.18 -31.23 -7.66
CA SER A 440 -15.07 -32.24 -8.24
C SER A 440 -16.47 -31.62 -8.35
N GLY A 441 -16.98 -31.43 -9.57
CA GLY A 441 -18.27 -30.78 -9.82
C GLY A 441 -18.21 -29.24 -9.82
N ASN A 442 -19.37 -28.62 -9.65
CA ASN A 442 -19.63 -27.18 -9.79
C ASN A 442 -19.38 -26.66 -11.21
N VAL A 443 -18.15 -26.35 -11.60
CA VAL A 443 -17.81 -26.03 -13.00
C VAL A 443 -16.56 -26.78 -13.44
N TYR A 444 -16.49 -27.11 -14.73
CA TYR A 444 -15.24 -27.54 -15.33
C TYR A 444 -14.20 -26.44 -15.22
N GLU A 445 -12.94 -26.81 -15.00
CA GLU A 445 -11.84 -25.85 -14.88
C GLU A 445 -10.90 -25.93 -16.09
N PHE A 446 -10.63 -24.78 -16.72
CA PHE A 446 -9.64 -24.67 -17.79
C PHE A 446 -8.24 -25.07 -17.32
N CYS A 447 -7.61 -26.01 -18.05
CA CYS A 447 -6.19 -26.30 -17.96
C CYS A 447 -5.42 -25.68 -19.14
N SER A 448 -4.12 -25.46 -18.94
CA SER A 448 -3.21 -24.90 -19.95
C SER A 448 -2.78 -25.92 -21.02
N ASP A 449 -2.88 -27.23 -20.73
CA ASP A 449 -2.52 -28.29 -21.66
C ASP A 449 -3.56 -28.49 -22.78
N ARG A 450 -3.10 -29.15 -23.85
CA ARG A 450 -3.93 -29.49 -25.01
C ARG A 450 -3.77 -30.96 -25.40
N ILE A 451 -4.86 -31.55 -25.91
CA ILE A 451 -4.89 -32.86 -26.56
C ILE A 451 -5.43 -32.65 -27.98
N ASP A 452 -4.66 -33.05 -28.99
CA ASP A 452 -5.01 -32.87 -30.41
C ASP A 452 -5.50 -31.44 -30.76
N SER A 453 -4.84 -30.44 -30.17
CA SER A 453 -5.15 -28.99 -30.25
C SER A 453 -6.32 -28.49 -29.42
N LEU A 454 -7.12 -29.38 -28.82
CA LEU A 454 -8.24 -29.01 -27.94
C LEU A 454 -7.76 -28.80 -26.50
N LEU A 455 -8.39 -27.85 -25.80
CA LEU A 455 -8.10 -27.52 -24.41
C LEU A 455 -8.55 -28.63 -23.47
N VAL A 456 -7.76 -28.95 -22.47
CA VAL A 456 -8.17 -29.90 -21.41
C VAL A 456 -9.02 -29.18 -20.36
N LEU A 457 -10.17 -29.78 -20.01
CA LEU A 457 -11.01 -29.36 -18.88
C LEU A 457 -11.06 -30.47 -17.82
N LYS A 458 -10.94 -30.08 -16.55
CA LYS A 458 -10.90 -30.98 -15.39
C LYS A 458 -12.04 -30.72 -14.41
N GLY A 459 -12.31 -31.67 -13.51
CA GLY A 459 -13.19 -31.48 -12.35
C GLY A 459 -14.65 -31.87 -12.55
N GLY A 460 -15.19 -31.76 -13.77
CA GLY A 460 -16.63 -31.94 -13.99
C GLY A 460 -17.43 -30.72 -13.54
N SER A 461 -18.71 -30.68 -13.88
CA SER A 461 -19.59 -29.56 -13.53
C SER A 461 -20.90 -30.00 -12.86
N TRP A 462 -21.72 -29.02 -12.50
CA TRP A 462 -23.08 -29.16 -12.03
C TRP A 462 -23.97 -29.99 -12.98
N ALA A 463 -23.61 -30.11 -14.27
CA ALA A 463 -24.36 -30.85 -15.29
C ALA A 463 -23.90 -32.31 -15.46
N ASN A 464 -22.76 -32.70 -14.89
CA ASN A 464 -22.17 -34.02 -15.10
C ASN A 464 -22.54 -35.02 -14.00
N GLY A 465 -22.61 -36.31 -14.37
CA GLY A 465 -22.74 -37.41 -13.41
C GLY A 465 -21.38 -37.90 -12.91
N GLY A 466 -21.38 -38.93 -12.07
CA GLY A 466 -20.20 -39.37 -11.31
C GLY A 466 -18.93 -39.63 -12.12
N VAL A 467 -19.00 -40.12 -13.36
CA VAL A 467 -17.80 -40.30 -14.19
C VAL A 467 -17.16 -38.96 -14.55
N GLY A 468 -17.94 -37.94 -14.91
CA GLY A 468 -17.40 -36.65 -15.32
C GLY A 468 -16.73 -35.85 -14.20
N CYS A 469 -16.96 -36.22 -12.93
CA CYS A 469 -16.44 -35.52 -11.76
C CYS A 469 -15.24 -36.21 -11.09
N ARG A 470 -14.72 -37.34 -11.64
CA ARG A 470 -13.59 -38.04 -11.01
C ARG A 470 -12.29 -37.28 -11.24
N LEU A 471 -11.32 -37.51 -10.35
CA LEU A 471 -9.99 -36.88 -10.39
C LEU A 471 -9.23 -37.13 -11.70
N VAL A 472 -9.32 -38.36 -12.24
CA VAL A 472 -8.62 -38.79 -13.46
C VAL A 472 -9.30 -38.30 -14.74
N ASP A 473 -10.61 -38.10 -14.69
CA ASP A 473 -11.41 -37.82 -15.87
C ASP A 473 -11.15 -36.39 -16.36
N HIS A 474 -11.22 -36.22 -17.68
CA HIS A 474 -11.10 -34.95 -18.35
C HIS A 474 -12.00 -34.94 -19.58
N VAL A 475 -12.36 -33.74 -20.03
CA VAL A 475 -12.96 -33.54 -21.35
C VAL A 475 -12.11 -32.55 -22.13
N VAL A 476 -12.40 -32.39 -23.41
CA VAL A 476 -11.69 -31.47 -24.29
C VAL A 476 -12.65 -30.45 -24.89
N SER A 477 -12.17 -29.21 -25.07
CA SER A 477 -12.95 -28.09 -25.58
C SER A 477 -12.20 -27.33 -26.67
N GLU A 478 -12.92 -26.72 -27.60
CA GLU A 478 -12.34 -25.75 -28.54
C GLU A 478 -11.92 -24.48 -27.80
N VAL A 479 -11.00 -23.70 -28.40
CA VAL A 479 -10.38 -22.53 -27.75
C VAL A 479 -11.35 -21.38 -27.53
N GLU A 480 -12.24 -21.17 -28.50
CA GLU A 480 -13.23 -20.10 -28.48
C GLU A 480 -14.54 -20.53 -27.80
N PHE A 481 -14.63 -21.80 -27.39
CA PHE A 481 -15.81 -22.32 -26.74
C PHE A 481 -15.88 -21.88 -25.28
N TRP A 482 -17.07 -21.49 -24.87
CA TRP A 482 -17.45 -21.15 -23.50
C TRP A 482 -18.85 -21.73 -23.27
N ASP A 483 -19.14 -22.05 -22.01
CA ASP A 483 -20.44 -22.57 -21.60
C ASP A 483 -20.71 -22.16 -20.15
N ASP A 484 -21.96 -22.30 -19.71
CA ASP A 484 -22.43 -21.94 -18.36
C ASP A 484 -22.00 -22.94 -17.27
N ASN A 485 -21.14 -23.89 -17.65
CA ASN A 485 -20.59 -24.93 -16.81
C ASN A 485 -19.05 -25.00 -16.85
N ILE A 486 -18.39 -24.03 -17.48
CA ILE A 486 -16.92 -23.92 -17.59
C ILE A 486 -16.44 -22.63 -16.95
N GLY A 487 -15.56 -22.76 -15.96
CA GLY A 487 -14.85 -21.68 -15.29
C GLY A 487 -13.36 -21.98 -15.16
N PHE A 488 -12.72 -21.46 -14.12
CA PHE A 488 -11.29 -21.67 -13.89
C PHE A 488 -10.86 -21.43 -12.44
N ARG A 489 -9.63 -21.86 -12.17
CA ARG A 489 -8.92 -21.65 -10.91
C ARG A 489 -7.52 -21.14 -11.17
N CYS A 490 -7.06 -20.22 -10.33
CA CYS A 490 -5.70 -19.68 -10.42
C CYS A 490 -4.68 -20.58 -9.70
N PHE A 491 -3.51 -20.74 -10.32
CA PHE A 491 -2.32 -21.36 -9.76
C PHE A 491 -1.18 -20.34 -9.74
N GLN A 492 -0.31 -20.42 -8.75
CA GLN A 492 0.85 -19.54 -8.58
C GLN A 492 2.13 -20.36 -8.42
N ASP A 493 3.18 -20.00 -9.17
CA ASP A 493 4.50 -20.58 -8.96
C ASP A 493 5.13 -20.11 -7.63
N LYS A 494 5.86 -21.02 -6.96
CA LYS A 494 6.54 -20.68 -5.70
C LYS A 494 7.86 -19.95 -5.91
#